data_AF-A0A651F4K4-F1
#
_entry.id   AF-A0A651F4K4-F1
#
_cell.length_a   1.000
_cell.length_b   1.000
_cell.length_c   1.000
_cell.angle_alpha   90.00
_cell.angle_beta   90.00
_cell.angle_gamma   90.00
#
_symmetry.space_group_name_H-M   'P 1'
#
loop_
_entity.id
_entity.type
_entity.pdbx_description
1 polymer ?
#
loop_
_entity_poly.entity_id
_entity_poly.type
_entity_poly.pdbx_seq_one_letter_code
_entity_poly.pdbx_strand_id
1 'polypeptide(L)' 'MAKAIVDPNELRRFANDLKRFNTELSRSMTTIQARFNALGDTWRDQEQVRFAEEFDQALRVLARFSKV' A
#
# COMPACT_ATOMS: atom_id res chain seq x y z
N MET A 1 -10.38 -18.91 27.94
CA MET A 1 -9.91 -18.63 26.56
C MET A 1 -11.07 -18.02 25.79
N ALA A 2 -10.98 -16.76 25.40
CA ALA A 2 -12.05 -16.10 24.64
C ALA A 2 -12.11 -16.74 23.25
N LYS A 3 -13.09 -17.61 23.01
CA LYS A 3 -13.39 -18.11 21.67
C LYS A 3 -13.90 -16.92 20.87
N ALA A 4 -13.24 -16.59 19.76
CA ALA A 4 -13.78 -15.63 18.81
C ALA A 4 -15.18 -16.10 18.40
N ILE A 5 -16.20 -15.30 18.72
CA ILE A 5 -17.55 -15.49 18.20
C ILE A 5 -17.58 -14.76 16.87
N VAL A 6 -17.27 -15.47 15.77
CA VAL A 6 -17.31 -14.93 14.41
C VAL A 6 -17.95 -15.97 13.50
N ASP A 7 -18.83 -15.55 12.60
CA ASP A 7 -19.37 -16.43 11.57
C ASP A 7 -18.24 -16.81 10.59
N PRO A 8 -17.92 -18.10 10.41
CA PRO A 8 -16.90 -18.54 9.45
C PRO A 8 -17.12 -18.00 8.02
N ASN A 9 -18.37 -17.79 7.62
CA ASN A 9 -18.70 -17.22 6.30
C ASN A 9 -18.36 -15.74 6.22
N GLU A 10 -18.62 -14.97 7.28
CA GLU A 10 -18.26 -13.55 7.36
C GLU A 10 -16.73 -13.40 7.31
N LEU A 11 -16.00 -14.21 8.07
CA LEU A 11 -14.54 -14.21 8.06
C LEU A 11 -13.96 -14.55 6.68
N ARG A 12 -14.54 -15.54 5.99
CA ARG A 12 -14.13 -15.91 4.62
C ARG A 12 -14.41 -14.80 3.61
N ARG A 13 -15.55 -14.11 3.73
CA ARG A 13 -15.87 -12.94 2.88
C ARG A 13 -14.85 -11.84 3.10
N PHE A 14 -14.60 -11.47 4.35
CA PHE A 14 -13.60 -10.46 4.69
C PHE A 14 -12.20 -10.81 4.16
N ALA A 15 -11.75 -12.06 4.32
CA ALA A 15 -10.45 -12.50 3.79
C ALA A 15 -10.37 -12.38 2.26
N ASN A 16 -11.45 -12.68 1.54
CA ASN A 16 -11.51 -12.51 0.09
C ASN A 16 -11.46 -11.03 -0.32
N ASP A 17 -12.18 -10.17 0.40
CA ASP A 17 -12.20 -8.72 0.16
C ASP A 17 -10.83 -8.11 0.45
N LEU A 18 -10.18 -8.50 1.56
CA LEU A 18 -8.83 -8.10 1.91
C LEU A 18 -7.81 -8.50 0.83
N LYS A 19 -7.90 -9.72 0.29
CA LYS A 19 -7.02 -10.17 -0.80
C LYS A 19 -7.18 -9.33 -2.07
N ARG A 20 -8.42 -8.98 -2.42
CA ARG A 20 -8.71 -8.11 -3.57
C ARG A 20 -8.15 -6.71 -3.34
N PHE A 21 -8.41 -6.15 -2.17
CA PHE A 21 -7.87 -4.85 -1.75
C PHE A 21 -6.34 -4.81 -1.82
N ASN A 22 -5.64 -5.82 -1.28
CA ASN A 22 -4.18 -5.88 -1.30
C ASN A 22 -3.60 -5.99 -2.71
N THR A 23 -4.31 -6.67 -3.62
CA THR A 23 -3.94 -6.74 -5.04
C THR A 23 -4.06 -5.37 -5.71
N GLU A 24 -5.15 -4.65 -5.46
CA GLU A 24 -5.40 -3.31 -6.01
C GLU A 24 -4.46 -2.25 -5.43
N LEU A 25 -4.17 -2.34 -4.13
CA LEU A 25 -3.20 -1.50 -3.43
C LEU A 25 -1.81 -1.67 -4.07
N SER A 26 -1.37 -2.91 -4.30
CA SER A 26 -0.08 -3.19 -4.92
C SER A 26 0.04 -2.57 -6.32
N ARG A 27 -0.99 -2.71 -7.16
CA ARG A 27 -1.04 -2.10 -8.50
C ARG A 27 -1.00 -0.57 -8.44
N SER A 28 -1.74 0.01 -7.51
CA SER A 28 -1.78 1.46 -7.31
C SER A 28 -0.41 2.00 -6.85
N MET A 29 0.26 1.30 -5.93
CA MET A 29 1.61 1.63 -5.47
C MET A 29 2.63 1.63 -6.63
N THR A 30 2.63 0.59 -7.47
CA THR A 30 3.51 0.54 -8.66
C THR A 30 3.24 1.72 -9.60
N THR A 31 1.97 2.04 -9.82
CA THR A 31 1.56 3.13 -10.72
C THR A 31 2.02 4.50 -10.20
N ILE A 32 1.82 4.78 -8.91
CA ILE A 32 2.19 6.08 -8.34
C ILE A 32 3.70 6.23 -8.21
N GLN A 33 4.44 5.17 -7.89
CA GLN A 33 5.91 5.19 -7.92
C GLN A 33 6.44 5.53 -9.31
N ALA A 34 5.89 4.92 -10.36
CA ALA A 34 6.30 5.21 -11.73
C ALA A 34 6.07 6.69 -12.10
N ARG A 35 4.94 7.26 -11.68
CA ARG A 35 4.64 8.69 -11.87
C ARG A 35 5.59 9.58 -11.08
N PHE A 36 5.91 9.23 -9.84
CA PHE A 36 6.88 9.97 -9.03
C PHE A 36 8.28 9.95 -9.66
N ASN A 37 8.72 8.80 -10.17
CA ASN A 37 10.00 8.68 -10.87
C ASN A 37 10.05 9.58 -12.12
N ALA A 38 8.98 9.61 -12.92
CA ALA A 38 8.89 10.49 -14.09
C ALA A 38 8.89 11.97 -13.70
N LEU A 39 8.33 12.33 -12.53
CA LEU A 39 8.37 13.71 -12.04
C LEU A 39 9.80 14.13 -11.65
N GLY A 40 10.67 13.21 -11.27
CA GLY A 40 12.09 13.48 -11.00
C GLY A 40 12.88 13.98 -12.22
N ASP A 41 12.34 13.83 -13.42
CA ASP A 41 12.95 14.40 -14.63
C ASP A 41 12.90 15.93 -14.62
N THR A 42 11.85 16.53 -14.05
CA THR A 42 11.61 17.97 -14.05
C THR A 42 11.65 18.60 -12.66
N TRP A 43 11.42 17.83 -11.60
CA TRP A 43 11.46 18.29 -10.22
C TRP A 43 12.79 17.85 -9.57
N ARG A 44 13.70 18.81 -9.33
CA ARG A 44 15.09 18.55 -8.90
C ARG A 44 15.59 19.54 -7.85
N ASP A 45 14.74 19.86 -6.87
CA ASP A 45 15.08 20.74 -5.76
C ASP A 45 15.16 19.97 -4.41
N GLN A 46 15.44 20.70 -3.33
CA GLN A 46 15.52 20.09 -2.00
C GLN A 46 14.17 19.59 -1.47
N GLU A 47 13.06 20.15 -1.94
CA GLU A 47 11.72 19.70 -1.55
C GLU A 47 11.40 18.35 -2.18
N GLN A 48 11.85 18.12 -3.42
CA GLN A 48 11.76 16.80 -4.04
C GLN A 48 12.48 15.73 -3.21
N VAL A 49 13.67 16.02 -2.70
CA VAL A 49 14.45 15.08 -1.88
C VAL A 49 13.71 14.75 -0.58
N ARG A 50 13.22 15.77 0.13
CA ARG A 50 12.45 15.58 1.38
C ARG A 50 11.19 14.76 1.15
N PHE A 51 10.44 15.09 0.09
CA PHE A 51 9.23 14.36 -0.26
C PHE A 51 9.54 12.91 -0.66
N ALA A 52 10.65 12.66 -1.37
CA ALA A 52 11.05 11.30 -1.77
C ALA A 52 11.25 10.39 -0.54
N GLU A 53 11.86 10.93 0.52
CA GLU A 53 12.07 10.18 1.76
C GLU A 53 10.75 9.80 2.44
N GLU A 54 9.82 10.75 2.57
CA GLU A 54 8.49 10.50 3.15
C GLU A 54 7.67 9.54 2.29
N PHE A 55 7.72 9.71 0.97
CA PHE A 55 7.03 8.87 0.00
C PHE A 55 7.50 7.42 0.07
N ASP A 56 8.82 7.20 0.09
CA ASP A 56 9.41 5.86 0.23
C ASP A 56 9.04 5.20 1.56
N GLN A 57 9.02 5.96 2.66
CA GLN A 57 8.59 5.45 3.96
C GLN A 57 7.12 5.00 3.93
N ALA A 58 6.23 5.82 3.35
CA ALA A 58 4.81 5.50 3.21
C ALA A 58 4.62 4.23 2.38
N LEU A 59 5.30 4.10 1.23
CA LEU A 59 5.23 2.91 0.40
C LEU A 59 5.74 1.65 1.10
N ARG A 60 6.77 1.75 1.94
CA ARG A 60 7.26 0.60 2.73
C ARG A 60 6.21 0.11 3.74
N VAL A 61 5.48 1.02 4.38
CA VAL A 61 4.40 0.67 5.32
C VAL A 61 3.26 -0.02 4.57
N LEU A 62 2.82 0.56 3.45
CA LEU A 62 1.77 -0.01 2.61
C LEU A 62 2.17 -1.37 2.01
N ALA A 63 3.43 -1.53 1.58
CA ALA A 63 3.95 -2.79 1.08
C ALA A 63 3.95 -3.89 2.15
N ARG A 64 4.25 -3.56 3.41
CA ARG A 64 4.13 -4.52 4.53
C ARG A 64 2.68 -4.92 4.77
N PHE A 65 1.76 -3.95 4.74
CA PHE A 65 0.32 -4.22 4.91
C PHE A 65 -0.23 -5.12 3.79
N SER A 66 0.18 -4.89 2.53
CA SER A 66 -0.32 -5.65 1.38
C SER A 66 0.03 -7.16 1.38
N LYS A 67 0.95 -7.58 2.25
CA LYS A 67 1.37 -8.99 2.41
C LYS A 67 0.55 -9.74 3.46
N VAL A 68 -0.31 -9.05 4.20
CA VAL A 68 -1.26 -9.62 5.17
C VAL A 68 -2.40 -10.32 4.43
#